data_AF-A0A943K152-F1
#
_entry.id   AF-A0A943K152-F1
#
_cell.length_a   1.000
_cell.length_b   1.000
_cell.length_c   1.000
_cell.angle_alpha   90.00
_cell.angle_beta   90.00
_cell.angle_gamma   90.00
#
_symmetry.space_group_name_H-M   'P 1'
#
loop_
_entity.id
_entity.type
_entity.pdbx_description
1 polymer ?
#
loop_
_entity_poly.entity_id
_entity_poly.type
_entity_poly.pdbx_seq_one_letter_code
_entity_poly.pdbx_strand_id
1 'polypeptide(L)'
;MQNKEAYITNYLLSLSERSYRTNKGDYQIGFDWIIYQYGLSQKWQPIRYPFHIECKGQVITHKTEAEFGIDFSFYDKKSRLVIVFLLKADKLTYNNWTQKDFDSDLRRAINPDLENIEINFEKIEKYKIITVYNKNDDKKGIECYENFIKSAPKKIYDKIDLEFVRWNIDRLVQEVTENLLSADILPNNLSGLFSYISLQVSDFEYGTKEWENQLIPNWKNFLNQIFTKSIDERKLNLVPFSLIILKNELRNYPSSIIGWYDLIEYAVLKLWDLFPSLNKKLQKIVVLIWRDFYINELVLYFKTYNELLTTPYGINCKTPFMSLNAISTSYTTYWHLGRLGILYLNMLYILDEKQKNKVLEYFSNYMEKIIENNTSCYYPLLDINHIELYLIFIVYLLSNKKEKLYNFFIELGNFLCVRKMQKTRIPFIESRNRLDLVAEFVATNEKPIEWSSKSSYLLTMLLEMFTVFDKEKADELIKYYFDEIIYANENDREKIDLVSWYPDKTWQDNIFKKQVVNGTGVSTSNFSDFKNQNDENKQNTIKSFMKKMRERDININDLNIPIAAYILACIKYHSPLPPEFWRIFISGEK
;
A
#
# COMPACT_ATOMS: atom_id res chain seq x y z
N MET A 1 8.72 8.87 5.41
CA MET A 1 7.31 9.26 5.20
C MET A 1 7.22 10.76 5.34
N GLN A 2 6.97 11.50 4.26
CA GLN A 2 6.83 12.97 4.34
C GLN A 2 5.52 13.42 5.02
N ASN A 3 4.56 12.50 5.26
CA ASN A 3 3.23 12.82 5.80
C ASN A 3 2.74 11.84 6.90
N LYS A 4 3.66 11.23 7.67
CA LYS A 4 3.29 10.29 8.76
C LYS A 4 2.27 10.92 9.72
N GLU A 5 2.54 12.15 10.15
CA GLU A 5 1.67 12.91 11.05
C GLU A 5 0.27 13.12 10.46
N ALA A 6 0.15 13.45 9.17
CA ALA A 6 -1.16 13.66 8.55
C ALA A 6 -2.08 12.42 8.61
N TYR A 7 -1.52 11.20 8.47
CA TYR A 7 -2.30 9.97 8.60
C TYR A 7 -2.72 9.67 10.03
N ILE A 8 -1.82 9.93 10.98
CA ILE A 8 -2.13 9.85 12.41
C ILE A 8 -3.23 10.86 12.73
N THR A 9 -3.11 12.11 12.27
CA THR A 9 -4.11 13.16 12.41
C THR A 9 -5.46 12.74 11.83
N ASN A 10 -5.50 12.21 10.60
CA ASN A 10 -6.74 11.76 9.96
C ASN A 10 -7.42 10.63 10.74
N TYR A 11 -6.62 9.67 11.24
CA TYR A 11 -7.14 8.62 12.09
C TYR A 11 -7.71 9.19 13.39
N LEU A 12 -6.94 9.99 14.12
CA LEU A 12 -7.34 10.61 15.39
C LEU A 12 -8.58 11.51 15.23
N LEU A 13 -8.64 12.33 14.17
CA LEU A 13 -9.79 13.17 13.84
C LEU A 13 -11.05 12.36 13.55
N SER A 14 -10.91 11.17 12.99
CA SER A 14 -12.05 10.29 12.68
C SER A 14 -12.66 9.62 13.91
N LEU A 15 -11.93 9.59 15.04
CA LEU A 15 -12.42 9.01 16.28
C LEU A 15 -13.51 9.89 16.91
N SER A 16 -14.48 9.23 17.54
CA SER A 16 -15.45 9.86 18.43
C SER A 16 -15.09 9.52 19.88
N GLU A 17 -15.62 10.25 20.86
CA GLU A 17 -15.71 9.72 22.21
C GLU A 17 -16.56 8.46 22.23
N ARG A 18 -16.23 7.49 23.07
CA ARG A 18 -17.14 6.37 23.34
C ARG A 18 -18.38 6.90 24.05
N SER A 19 -19.38 7.30 23.28
CA SER A 19 -20.73 7.49 23.78
C SER A 19 -21.65 6.49 23.09
N TYR A 20 -21.73 5.28 23.68
CA TYR A 20 -22.92 4.41 23.77
C TYR A 20 -23.72 4.02 22.50
N ARG A 21 -23.37 4.50 21.31
CA ARG A 21 -24.18 4.44 20.08
C ARG A 21 -23.55 3.62 18.95
N THR A 22 -22.55 2.82 19.25
CA THR A 22 -22.14 1.75 18.31
C THR A 22 -22.83 0.47 18.74
N ASN A 23 -23.61 -0.11 17.82
CA ASN A 23 -24.39 -1.32 18.04
C ASN A 23 -23.54 -2.39 18.76
N LYS A 24 -24.12 -3.09 19.74
CA LYS A 24 -23.47 -4.22 20.42
C LYS A 24 -22.81 -5.12 19.38
N GLY A 25 -21.47 -5.15 19.41
CA GLY A 25 -20.63 -5.95 18.52
C GLY A 25 -19.86 -5.18 17.43
N ASP A 26 -20.06 -3.89 17.20
CA ASP A 26 -19.22 -3.10 16.29
C ASP A 26 -17.96 -2.56 17.01
N TYR A 27 -16.96 -2.14 16.23
CA TYR A 27 -15.66 -1.69 16.74
C TYR A 27 -15.77 -0.58 17.78
N GLN A 28 -15.38 -0.87 19.02
CA GLN A 28 -15.35 0.12 20.09
C GLN A 28 -14.06 0.95 20.05
N ILE A 29 -13.84 1.67 18.94
CA ILE A 29 -12.72 2.62 18.82
C ILE A 29 -13.25 4.02 19.17
N GLY A 30 -12.81 4.51 20.31
CA GLY A 30 -12.95 5.91 20.65
C GLY A 30 -11.61 6.49 21.04
N PHE A 31 -11.56 7.81 21.03
CA PHE A 31 -10.38 8.57 21.40
C PHE A 31 -9.98 8.33 22.88
N ASP A 32 -10.93 7.88 23.70
CA ASP A 32 -10.76 7.44 25.09
C ASP A 32 -9.75 6.28 25.24
N TRP A 33 -9.80 5.31 24.32
CA TRP A 33 -8.85 4.19 24.29
C TRP A 33 -7.40 4.66 24.14
N ILE A 34 -7.19 5.68 23.31
CA ILE A 34 -5.85 6.23 23.04
C ILE A 34 -5.28 6.88 24.29
N ILE A 35 -6.09 7.65 25.01
CA ILE A 35 -5.69 8.27 26.27
C ILE A 35 -5.40 7.22 27.35
N TYR A 36 -6.19 6.15 27.39
CA TYR A 36 -5.92 5.06 28.30
C TYR A 36 -4.56 4.39 28.04
N GLN A 37 -4.29 4.04 26.78
CA GLN A 37 -3.01 3.44 26.38
C GLN A 37 -1.83 4.40 26.59
N TYR A 38 -2.04 5.70 26.38
CA TYR A 38 -1.06 6.74 26.70
C TYR A 38 -0.68 6.70 28.19
N GLY A 39 -1.66 6.68 29.09
CA GLY A 39 -1.36 6.61 30.53
C GLY A 39 -0.57 5.35 30.90
N LEU A 40 -0.89 4.22 30.28
CA LEU A 40 -0.16 2.96 30.49
C LEU A 40 1.28 3.02 29.96
N SER A 41 1.53 3.62 28.79
CA SER A 41 2.88 3.73 28.23
C SER A 41 3.79 4.62 29.09
N GLN A 42 3.22 5.61 29.77
CA GLN A 42 3.91 6.43 30.77
C GLN A 42 4.12 5.75 32.13
N LYS A 43 3.67 4.48 32.28
CA LYS A 43 3.70 3.71 33.55
C LYS A 43 2.89 4.35 34.67
N TRP A 44 1.86 5.11 34.33
CA TRP A 44 0.96 5.67 35.33
C TRP A 44 -0.02 4.60 35.81
N GLN A 45 -0.32 4.59 37.10
CA GLN A 45 -1.29 3.67 37.67
C GLN A 45 -2.70 4.22 37.41
N PRO A 46 -3.60 3.49 36.75
CA PRO A 46 -5.01 3.87 36.69
C PRO A 46 -5.60 3.89 38.10
N ILE A 47 -6.34 4.95 38.42
CA ILE A 47 -6.95 5.12 39.75
C ILE A 47 -8.44 5.39 39.59
N ARG A 48 -9.22 4.98 40.58
CA ARG A 48 -10.65 5.27 40.65
C ARG A 48 -10.94 6.41 41.60
N TYR A 49 -11.83 7.28 41.17
CA TYR A 49 -12.52 8.23 42.01
C TYR A 49 -13.91 7.68 42.33
N PRO A 50 -14.27 7.51 43.60
CA PRO A 50 -15.67 7.43 43.97
C PRO A 50 -16.19 8.86 44.09
N PHE A 51 -16.77 9.40 43.02
CA PHE A 51 -17.48 10.65 43.13
C PHE A 51 -18.80 10.42 43.86
N HIS A 52 -19.03 11.16 44.95
CA HIS A 52 -20.24 11.19 45.80
C HIS A 52 -21.24 10.03 45.56
N ILE A 53 -21.00 8.90 46.22
CA ILE A 53 -22.00 7.84 46.34
C ILE A 53 -23.06 8.34 47.34
N GLU A 54 -24.22 8.81 46.86
CA GLU A 54 -25.37 9.10 47.73
C GLU A 54 -25.98 7.84 48.38
N CYS A 55 -25.51 6.63 48.04
CA CYS A 55 -26.04 5.37 48.58
C CYS A 55 -24.95 4.37 48.95
N LYS A 56 -24.51 4.37 50.21
CA LYS A 56 -23.66 3.32 50.79
C LYS A 56 -24.32 1.94 50.56
N GLY A 57 -23.68 1.06 49.78
CA GLY A 57 -24.03 -0.38 49.74
C GLY A 57 -24.15 -1.07 48.37
N GLN A 58 -23.98 -0.38 47.23
CA GLN A 58 -23.99 -1.06 45.92
C GLN A 58 -22.60 -1.53 45.48
N VAL A 59 -22.53 -2.79 45.03
CA VAL A 59 -21.33 -3.42 44.47
C VAL A 59 -20.97 -2.73 43.15
N ILE A 60 -19.70 -2.37 43.01
CA ILE A 60 -19.13 -1.72 41.84
C ILE A 60 -19.26 -2.64 40.62
N THR A 61 -20.26 -2.42 39.76
CA THR A 61 -20.31 -3.00 38.42
C THR A 61 -19.40 -2.20 37.48
N HIS A 62 -18.66 -2.87 36.60
CA HIS A 62 -17.78 -2.28 35.59
C HIS A 62 -18.42 -1.06 34.90
N LYS A 63 -17.76 0.11 34.93
CA LYS A 63 -18.36 1.36 34.47
C LYS A 63 -18.08 1.67 33.00
N THR A 64 -19.16 2.01 32.30
CA THR A 64 -19.24 2.48 30.90
C THR A 64 -19.76 3.93 30.81
N GLU A 65 -19.63 4.76 31.86
CA GLU A 65 -20.15 6.13 31.90
C GLU A 65 -19.13 7.11 32.50
N ALA A 66 -19.00 8.29 31.88
CA ALA A 66 -18.24 9.43 32.40
C ALA A 66 -18.88 9.91 33.72
N GLU A 67 -18.07 10.05 34.76
CA GLU A 67 -18.53 10.52 36.06
C GLU A 67 -18.03 11.95 36.29
N PHE A 68 -18.96 12.89 36.47
CA PHE A 68 -18.67 14.27 36.87
C PHE A 68 -17.69 15.01 35.94
N GLY A 69 -17.70 14.68 34.65
CA GLY A 69 -16.86 15.32 33.63
C GLY A 69 -15.43 14.77 33.55
N ILE A 70 -15.08 13.80 34.40
CA ILE A 70 -13.78 13.12 34.42
C ILE A 70 -13.91 11.76 33.73
N ASP A 71 -13.15 11.58 32.66
CA ASP A 71 -13.18 10.35 31.85
C ASP A 71 -12.12 9.35 32.31
N PHE A 72 -10.89 9.82 32.60
CA PHE A 72 -9.81 8.98 33.10
C PHE A 72 -9.00 9.65 34.19
N SER A 73 -8.47 8.84 35.09
CA SER A 73 -7.59 9.29 36.15
C SER A 73 -6.43 8.33 36.36
N PHE A 74 -5.25 8.89 36.53
CA PHE A 74 -4.01 8.16 36.76
C PHE A 74 -3.21 8.77 37.91
N TYR A 75 -2.36 7.95 38.52
CA TYR A 75 -1.38 8.37 39.50
C TYR A 75 0.03 8.00 39.04
N ASP A 76 0.89 9.01 38.96
CA ASP A 76 2.32 8.80 38.83
C ASP A 76 2.96 8.75 40.22
N LYS A 77 3.35 7.54 40.62
CA LYS A 77 4.04 7.29 41.89
C LYS A 77 5.34 8.06 42.04
N LYS A 78 6.07 8.29 40.94
CA LYS A 78 7.39 8.92 40.98
C LYS A 78 7.30 10.40 41.28
N SER A 79 6.37 11.09 40.63
CA SER A 79 6.16 12.53 40.79
C SER A 79 5.08 12.90 41.80
N ARG A 80 4.45 11.90 42.46
CA ARG A 80 3.35 12.09 43.41
C ARG A 80 2.22 12.93 42.82
N LEU A 81 1.96 12.71 41.53
CA LEU A 81 1.07 13.50 40.70
C LEU A 81 -0.18 12.69 40.38
N VAL A 82 -1.35 13.28 40.62
CA VAL A 82 -2.61 12.79 40.08
C VAL A 82 -2.91 13.52 38.78
N ILE A 83 -3.25 12.75 37.74
CA ILE A 83 -3.53 13.24 36.39
C ILE A 83 -4.96 12.86 36.06
N VAL A 84 -5.75 13.84 35.64
CA VAL A 84 -7.15 13.69 35.32
C VAL A 84 -7.39 14.18 33.91
N PHE A 85 -8.03 13.34 33.10
CA PHE A 85 -8.37 13.64 31.71
C PHE A 85 -9.86 13.94 31.60
N LEU A 86 -10.15 15.11 31.02
CA LEU A 86 -11.49 15.50 30.57
C LEU A 86 -11.48 15.42 29.04
N LEU A 87 -12.16 14.44 28.48
CA LEU A 87 -12.26 14.27 27.04
C LEU A 87 -13.41 15.12 26.52
N LYS A 88 -13.20 15.72 25.34
CA LYS A 88 -14.26 16.39 24.58
C LYS A 88 -14.24 15.97 23.10
N ALA A 89 -15.37 15.47 22.60
CA ALA A 89 -15.55 15.11 21.18
C ALA A 89 -15.70 16.34 20.28
N ASP A 90 -16.03 17.49 20.86
CA ASP A 90 -16.33 18.72 20.16
C ASP A 90 -15.15 19.70 20.15
N LYS A 91 -15.16 20.62 19.19
CA LYS A 91 -14.18 21.71 19.10
C LYS A 91 -14.33 22.67 20.27
N LEU A 92 -13.22 23.10 20.85
CA LEU A 92 -13.21 24.22 21.79
C LEU A 92 -13.51 25.52 21.03
N THR A 93 -14.74 25.99 21.15
CA THR A 93 -15.25 27.24 20.56
C THR A 93 -16.03 28.01 21.60
N TYR A 94 -16.27 29.30 21.38
CA TYR A 94 -17.11 30.10 22.29
C TYR A 94 -18.49 29.48 22.52
N ASN A 95 -19.13 28.97 21.46
CA ASN A 95 -20.46 28.35 21.57
C ASN A 95 -20.41 27.03 22.34
N ASN A 96 -19.42 26.19 22.04
CA ASN A 96 -19.29 24.89 22.70
C ASN A 96 -18.80 25.00 24.14
N TRP A 97 -18.14 26.10 24.53
CA TRP A 97 -17.66 26.33 25.90
C TRP A 97 -18.76 26.08 26.94
N THR A 98 -19.96 26.60 26.68
CA THR A 98 -21.13 26.42 27.53
C THR A 98 -22.04 25.29 27.04
N GLN A 99 -22.25 25.15 25.73
CA GLN A 99 -23.22 24.19 25.18
C GLN A 99 -22.76 22.73 25.26
N LYS A 100 -21.46 22.48 25.41
CA LYS A 100 -20.84 21.15 25.43
C LYS A 100 -20.07 20.89 26.72
N ASP A 101 -20.52 21.55 27.81
CA ASP A 101 -20.08 21.30 29.18
C ASP A 101 -18.57 21.42 29.42
N PHE A 102 -17.84 22.20 28.62
CA PHE A 102 -16.40 22.42 28.86
C PHE A 102 -16.19 23.13 30.21
N ASP A 103 -16.92 24.22 30.46
CA ASP A 103 -16.84 24.96 31.74
C ASP A 103 -17.34 24.11 32.92
N SER A 104 -18.46 23.39 32.74
CA SER A 104 -19.06 22.61 33.81
C SER A 104 -18.15 21.48 34.28
N ASP A 105 -17.55 20.74 33.34
CA ASP A 105 -16.68 19.61 33.68
C ASP A 105 -15.35 20.08 34.29
N LEU A 106 -14.80 21.19 33.82
CA LEU A 106 -13.65 21.83 34.48
C LEU A 106 -13.97 22.25 35.91
N ARG A 107 -15.12 22.89 36.16
CA ARG A 107 -15.55 23.29 37.52
C ARG A 107 -15.75 22.11 38.46
N ARG A 108 -16.16 20.96 37.94
CA ARG A 108 -16.28 19.72 38.71
C ARG A 108 -14.92 19.13 39.01
N ALA A 109 -14.03 19.09 38.02
CA ALA A 109 -12.69 18.50 38.14
C ALA A 109 -11.77 19.20 39.15
N ILE A 110 -12.02 20.49 39.46
CA ILE A 110 -11.25 21.27 40.46
C ILE A 110 -11.68 21.04 41.91
N ASN A 111 -12.82 20.38 42.14
CA ASN A 111 -13.32 20.04 43.48
C ASN A 111 -13.50 18.53 43.65
N PRO A 112 -12.44 17.72 43.47
CA PRO A 112 -12.55 16.27 43.61
C PRO A 112 -12.67 15.86 45.08
N ASP A 113 -13.42 14.79 45.36
CA ASP A 113 -13.35 14.09 46.64
C ASP A 113 -12.10 13.19 46.65
N LEU A 114 -11.05 13.65 47.35
CA LEU A 114 -9.78 12.93 47.44
C LEU A 114 -9.70 11.99 48.66
N GLU A 115 -10.68 12.01 49.57
CA GLU A 115 -10.66 11.19 50.78
C GLU A 115 -10.94 9.72 50.49
N ASN A 116 -11.66 9.44 49.41
CA ASN A 116 -12.12 8.10 49.05
C ASN A 116 -11.33 7.46 47.88
N ILE A 117 -10.20 8.04 47.46
CA ILE A 117 -9.37 7.47 46.39
C ILE A 117 -8.62 6.24 46.89
N GLU A 118 -8.36 5.29 45.98
CA GLU A 118 -7.53 4.09 46.23
C GLU A 118 -6.06 4.39 46.66
N ILE A 119 -5.69 5.66 46.79
CA ILE A 119 -4.35 6.14 47.15
C ILE A 119 -4.48 7.07 48.35
N ASN A 120 -3.56 6.93 49.30
CA ASN A 120 -3.47 7.83 50.44
C ASN A 120 -3.24 9.28 49.96
N PHE A 121 -4.20 10.14 50.28
CA PHE A 121 -4.20 11.59 50.02
C PHE A 121 -2.88 12.29 50.41
N GLU A 122 -2.25 11.89 51.52
CA GLU A 122 -1.00 12.49 51.99
C GLU A 122 0.19 12.25 51.05
N LYS A 123 0.06 11.33 50.08
CA LYS A 123 1.08 11.02 49.08
C LYS A 123 0.91 11.81 47.78
N ILE A 124 -0.05 12.73 47.72
CA ILE A 124 -0.33 13.54 46.53
C ILE A 124 0.24 14.95 46.77
N GLU A 125 1.15 15.38 45.88
CA GLU A 125 1.73 16.73 45.93
C GLU A 125 1.16 17.62 44.84
N LYS A 126 0.78 17.04 43.70
CA LYS A 126 0.28 17.77 42.53
C LYS A 126 -0.96 17.12 41.94
N TYR A 127 -1.81 17.95 41.36
CA TYR A 127 -3.01 17.55 40.65
C TYR A 127 -3.07 18.24 39.28
N LYS A 128 -3.13 17.46 38.21
CA LYS A 128 -3.12 17.96 36.83
C LYS A 128 -4.40 17.60 36.13
N ILE A 129 -5.12 18.62 35.67
CA ILE A 129 -6.32 18.46 34.84
C ILE A 129 -5.91 18.69 33.39
N ILE A 130 -6.10 17.67 32.55
CA ILE A 130 -5.83 17.72 31.12
C ILE A 130 -7.17 17.71 30.38
N THR A 131 -7.53 18.84 29.77
CA THR A 131 -8.67 18.90 28.85
C THR A 131 -8.20 18.50 27.46
N VAL A 132 -8.77 17.45 26.91
CA VAL A 132 -8.33 16.85 25.66
C VAL A 132 -9.45 16.80 24.64
N TYR A 133 -9.16 17.20 23.41
CA TYR A 133 -10.10 17.06 22.30
C TYR A 133 -9.35 16.81 21.00
N ASN A 134 -9.91 15.93 20.18
CA ASN A 134 -9.30 15.51 18.92
C ASN A 134 -9.67 16.41 17.73
N LYS A 135 -9.99 17.68 17.97
CA LYS A 135 -10.42 18.65 16.94
C LYS A 135 -9.62 19.95 17.01
N ASN A 136 -9.62 20.71 15.92
CA ASN A 136 -9.04 22.06 15.90
C ASN A 136 -9.92 23.03 16.70
N ASP A 137 -9.30 23.76 17.61
CA ASP A 137 -9.87 24.85 18.39
C ASP A 137 -9.99 26.15 17.59
N ASP A 138 -10.81 27.07 18.10
CA ASP A 138 -10.80 28.46 17.66
C ASP A 138 -10.23 29.38 18.74
N LYS A 139 -9.77 30.56 18.30
CA LYS A 139 -9.13 31.53 19.20
C LYS A 139 -10.03 31.96 20.37
N LYS A 140 -11.35 32.07 20.14
CA LYS A 140 -12.29 32.53 21.17
C LYS A 140 -12.53 31.46 22.24
N GLY A 141 -12.57 30.19 21.87
CA GLY A 141 -12.65 29.06 22.78
C GLY A 141 -11.40 28.96 23.66
N ILE A 142 -10.22 29.19 23.09
CA ILE A 142 -8.97 29.28 23.86
C ILE A 142 -9.05 30.41 24.88
N GLU A 143 -9.51 31.60 24.48
CA GLU A 143 -9.67 32.73 25.40
C GLU A 143 -10.62 32.41 26.58
N CYS A 144 -11.72 31.69 26.33
CA CYS A 144 -12.61 31.21 27.41
C CYS A 144 -11.88 30.28 28.39
N TYR A 145 -11.11 29.31 27.88
CA TYR A 145 -10.32 28.39 28.68
C TYR A 145 -9.26 29.10 29.53
N GLU A 146 -8.51 30.04 28.94
CA GLU A 146 -7.50 30.82 29.64
C GLU A 146 -8.11 31.72 30.72
N ASN A 147 -9.29 32.30 30.47
CA ASN A 147 -10.01 33.10 31.46
C ASN A 147 -10.48 32.24 32.63
N PHE A 148 -10.93 31.00 32.37
CA PHE A 148 -11.26 30.05 33.43
C PHE A 148 -10.04 29.75 34.31
N ILE A 149 -8.89 29.41 33.71
CA ILE A 149 -7.66 29.10 34.47
C ILE A 149 -7.25 30.28 35.36
N LYS A 150 -7.33 31.52 34.84
CA LYS A 150 -7.00 32.72 35.63
C LYS A 150 -7.90 32.89 36.86
N SER A 151 -9.14 32.43 36.79
CA SER A 151 -10.12 32.49 37.88
C SER A 151 -10.14 31.27 38.80
N ALA A 152 -9.53 30.16 38.37
CA ALA A 152 -9.53 28.90 39.09
C ALA A 152 -8.60 28.95 40.32
N PRO A 153 -8.87 28.15 41.38
CA PRO A 153 -7.96 28.01 42.50
C PRO A 153 -6.62 27.46 42.03
N LYS A 154 -5.53 27.84 42.70
CA LYS A 154 -4.18 27.31 42.41
C LYS A 154 -3.84 26.06 43.21
N LYS A 155 -4.66 25.73 44.21
CA LYS A 155 -4.48 24.56 45.09
C LYS A 155 -5.80 23.88 45.39
N ILE A 156 -5.75 22.57 45.61
CA ILE A 156 -6.85 21.78 46.16
C ILE A 156 -6.57 21.53 47.64
N TYR A 157 -7.58 21.76 48.51
CA TYR A 157 -7.48 21.68 49.98
C TYR A 157 -6.28 22.45 50.57
N ASP A 158 -5.91 23.56 49.95
CA ASP A 158 -4.76 24.43 50.29
C ASP A 158 -3.37 23.76 50.32
N LYS A 159 -3.29 22.47 49.95
CA LYS A 159 -2.07 21.65 50.07
C LYS A 159 -1.52 21.21 48.72
N ILE A 160 -2.38 20.79 47.80
CA ILE A 160 -1.99 20.15 46.55
C ILE A 160 -1.97 21.20 45.44
N ASP A 161 -0.86 21.33 44.72
CA ASP A 161 -0.75 22.28 43.61
C ASP A 161 -1.61 21.83 42.43
N LEU A 162 -2.41 22.75 41.87
CA LEU A 162 -3.31 22.50 40.76
C LEU A 162 -2.74 23.04 39.44
N GLU A 163 -2.62 22.17 38.44
CA GLU A 163 -2.13 22.48 37.10
C GLU A 163 -3.21 22.17 36.05
N PHE A 164 -3.38 23.07 35.08
CA PHE A 164 -4.29 22.89 33.95
C PHE A 164 -3.48 22.76 32.66
N VAL A 165 -3.81 21.76 31.85
CA VAL A 165 -3.17 21.50 30.57
C VAL A 165 -4.25 21.27 29.52
N ARG A 166 -4.00 21.76 28.30
CA ARG A 166 -4.90 21.63 27.17
C ARG A 166 -4.24 20.86 26.06
N TRP A 167 -4.87 19.79 25.58
CA TRP A 167 -4.40 18.97 24.48
C TRP A 167 -5.37 19.08 23.31
N ASN A 168 -4.90 19.70 22.23
CA ASN A 168 -5.56 19.69 20.94
C ASN A 168 -5.07 18.52 20.08
N ILE A 169 -5.55 18.45 18.84
CA ILE A 169 -5.12 17.41 17.89
C ILE A 169 -3.60 17.38 17.67
N ASP A 170 -2.93 18.52 17.62
CA ASP A 170 -1.48 18.57 17.36
C ASP A 170 -0.70 17.93 18.50
N ARG A 171 -1.07 18.25 19.76
CA ARG A 171 -0.45 17.59 20.91
C ARG A 171 -0.72 16.09 20.92
N LEU A 172 -1.91 15.66 20.53
CA LEU A 172 -2.24 14.24 20.46
C LEU A 172 -1.45 13.50 19.40
N VAL A 173 -1.27 14.09 18.23
CA VAL A 173 -0.44 13.53 17.16
C VAL A 173 0.99 13.39 17.63
N GLN A 174 1.52 14.40 18.34
CA GLN A 174 2.84 14.34 18.95
C GLN A 174 2.95 13.18 19.93
N GLU A 175 2.05 13.09 20.91
CA GLU A 175 2.08 12.05 21.94
C GLU A 175 1.93 10.65 21.36
N VAL A 176 1.06 10.48 20.36
CA VAL A 176 0.90 9.20 19.68
C VAL A 176 2.17 8.82 18.92
N THR A 177 2.80 9.78 18.24
CA THR A 177 4.01 9.56 17.45
C THR A 177 5.21 9.21 18.32
N GLU A 178 5.34 9.87 19.47
CA GLU A 178 6.49 9.70 20.38
C GLU A 178 6.32 8.49 21.30
N ASN A 179 5.08 8.18 21.74
CA ASN A 179 4.86 7.28 22.87
C ASN A 179 3.93 6.08 22.58
N LEU A 180 3.22 6.02 21.45
CA LEU A 180 2.14 5.03 21.23
C LEU A 180 2.08 4.38 19.84
N LEU A 181 3.18 4.39 19.07
CA LEU A 181 3.23 3.67 17.80
C LEU A 181 3.44 2.16 17.99
N SER A 182 2.52 1.51 18.69
CA SER A 182 2.51 0.06 18.92
C SER A 182 1.15 -0.53 18.56
N ALA A 183 1.05 -1.85 18.55
CA ALA A 183 -0.20 -2.57 18.33
C ALA A 183 -1.29 -2.30 19.39
N ASP A 184 -0.90 -1.83 20.58
CA ASP A 184 -1.80 -1.65 21.73
C ASP A 184 -2.83 -0.54 21.52
N ILE A 185 -2.53 0.41 20.63
CA ILE A 185 -3.45 1.49 20.27
C ILE A 185 -4.64 0.99 19.43
N LEU A 186 -4.52 -0.20 18.84
CA LEU A 186 -5.61 -0.80 18.08
C LEU A 186 -6.69 -1.35 19.01
N PRO A 187 -7.93 -1.52 18.51
CA PRO A 187 -9.02 -2.07 19.31
C PRO A 187 -8.69 -3.47 19.83
N ASN A 188 -9.17 -3.83 21.03
CA ASN A 188 -8.89 -5.13 21.67
C ASN A 188 -9.10 -6.37 20.79
N ASN A 189 -10.08 -6.34 19.89
CA ASN A 189 -10.34 -7.46 18.99
C ASN A 189 -9.34 -7.58 17.83
N LEU A 190 -8.59 -6.51 17.54
CA LEU A 190 -7.56 -6.45 16.52
C LEU A 190 -6.14 -6.42 17.09
N SER A 191 -5.94 -5.84 18.27
CA SER A 191 -4.62 -5.62 18.86
C SER A 191 -3.86 -6.93 19.01
N GLY A 192 -4.47 -8.01 19.50
CA GLY A 192 -3.81 -9.31 19.64
C GLY A 192 -3.28 -9.88 18.31
N LEU A 193 -4.12 -9.88 17.26
CA LEU A 193 -3.70 -10.34 15.92
C LEU A 193 -2.62 -9.41 15.35
N PHE A 194 -2.76 -8.10 15.54
CA PHE A 194 -1.83 -7.14 15.00
C PHE A 194 -0.49 -7.13 15.74
N SER A 195 -0.44 -7.33 17.06
CA SER A 195 0.79 -7.56 17.81
C SER A 195 1.53 -8.78 17.27
N TYR A 196 0.80 -9.85 16.95
CA TYR A 196 1.39 -11.02 16.32
C TYR A 196 1.96 -10.71 14.92
N ILE A 197 1.23 -9.95 14.10
CA ILE A 197 1.72 -9.47 12.79
C ILE A 197 2.97 -8.59 12.94
N SER A 198 2.99 -7.66 13.91
CA SER A 198 4.15 -6.81 14.21
C SER A 198 5.39 -7.65 14.54
N LEU A 199 5.25 -8.69 15.37
CA LEU A 199 6.34 -9.63 15.64
C LEU A 199 6.79 -10.35 14.37
N GLN A 200 5.86 -10.85 13.55
CA GLN A 200 6.18 -11.51 12.28
C GLN A 200 6.91 -10.58 11.29
N VAL A 201 6.52 -9.31 11.21
CA VAL A 201 7.21 -8.30 10.39
C VAL A 201 8.64 -8.06 10.89
N SER A 202 8.84 -8.13 12.21
CA SER A 202 10.18 -8.01 12.80
C SER A 202 11.03 -9.26 12.58
N ASP A 203 10.42 -10.45 12.54
CA ASP A 203 11.16 -11.72 12.52
C ASP A 203 11.38 -12.30 11.11
N PHE A 204 10.42 -12.13 10.20
CA PHE A 204 10.45 -12.79 8.90
C PHE A 204 11.10 -11.89 7.84
N GLU A 205 12.08 -12.43 7.14
CA GLU A 205 12.67 -11.75 5.98
C GLU A 205 11.71 -11.83 4.76
N TYR A 206 11.62 -10.73 4.01
CA TYR A 206 10.83 -10.71 2.78
C TYR A 206 11.31 -11.76 1.77
N GLY A 207 10.37 -12.48 1.16
CA GLY A 207 10.64 -13.54 0.18
C GLY A 207 10.84 -14.94 0.80
N THR A 208 10.76 -15.07 2.12
CA THR A 208 10.81 -16.37 2.81
C THR A 208 9.45 -17.09 2.79
N LYS A 209 9.45 -18.40 3.09
CA LYS A 209 8.20 -19.17 3.20
C LYS A 209 7.34 -18.70 4.37
N GLU A 210 7.97 -18.25 5.45
CA GLU A 210 7.34 -17.71 6.64
C GLU A 210 6.59 -16.42 6.31
N TRP A 211 7.21 -15.54 5.51
CA TRP A 211 6.57 -14.34 4.97
C TRP A 211 5.29 -14.70 4.20
N GLU A 212 5.41 -15.57 3.19
CA GLU A 212 4.30 -15.91 2.29
C GLU A 212 3.20 -16.76 2.94
N ASN A 213 3.56 -17.73 3.78
CA ASN A 213 2.63 -18.71 4.32
C ASN A 213 2.07 -18.36 5.70
N GLN A 214 2.67 -17.41 6.41
CA GLN A 214 2.20 -17.01 7.76
C GLN A 214 1.85 -15.52 7.82
N LEU A 215 2.81 -14.63 7.54
CA LEU A 215 2.59 -13.19 7.66
C LEU A 215 1.52 -12.68 6.69
N ILE A 216 1.61 -13.02 5.39
CA ILE A 216 0.63 -12.55 4.40
C ILE A 216 -0.80 -13.04 4.69
N PRO A 217 -1.05 -14.31 5.04
CA PRO A 217 -2.37 -14.76 5.46
C PRO A 217 -2.90 -14.02 6.69
N ASN A 218 -2.07 -13.78 7.71
CA ASN A 218 -2.47 -13.04 8.90
C ASN A 218 -2.78 -11.58 8.57
N TRP A 219 -1.98 -10.94 7.72
CA TRP A 219 -2.23 -9.58 7.24
C TRP A 219 -3.55 -9.48 6.48
N LYS A 220 -3.83 -10.40 5.55
CA LYS A 220 -5.12 -10.48 4.85
C LYS A 220 -6.28 -10.72 5.82
N ASN A 221 -6.11 -11.58 6.82
CA ASN A 221 -7.10 -11.82 7.86
C ASN A 221 -7.38 -10.54 8.66
N PHE A 222 -6.34 -9.82 9.09
CA PHE A 222 -6.46 -8.54 9.79
C PHE A 222 -7.24 -7.51 8.96
N LEU A 223 -6.90 -7.35 7.68
CA LEU A 223 -7.62 -6.45 6.77
C LEU A 223 -9.09 -6.86 6.62
N ASN A 224 -9.37 -8.16 6.46
CA ASN A 224 -10.75 -8.65 6.40
C ASN A 224 -11.50 -8.40 7.71
N GLN A 225 -10.84 -8.59 8.85
CA GLN A 225 -11.43 -8.30 10.15
C GLN A 225 -11.84 -6.83 10.21
N ILE A 226 -10.96 -5.87 9.94
CA ILE A 226 -11.28 -4.42 9.94
C ILE A 226 -12.62 -4.13 9.25
N PHE A 227 -12.92 -4.83 8.15
CA PHE A 227 -14.10 -4.61 7.31
C PHE A 227 -15.25 -5.61 7.48
N THR A 228 -15.30 -6.43 8.55
CA THR A 228 -16.36 -7.43 8.79
C THR A 228 -17.79 -6.87 8.99
N LYS A 229 -17.96 -5.55 9.08
CA LYS A 229 -19.25 -4.84 9.33
C LYS A 229 -19.34 -3.56 8.49
N SER A 230 -20.32 -2.69 8.76
CA SER A 230 -20.45 -1.37 8.11
C SER A 230 -19.12 -0.64 8.03
N ILE A 231 -18.74 -0.23 6.81
CA ILE A 231 -17.49 0.48 6.53
C ILE A 231 -17.70 1.96 6.82
N ASP A 232 -16.81 2.54 7.62
CA ASP A 232 -16.81 3.95 7.97
C ASP A 232 -15.42 4.57 7.77
N GLU A 233 -15.33 5.88 7.97
CA GLU A 233 -14.10 6.67 7.82
C GLU A 233 -12.97 6.19 8.76
N ARG A 234 -13.32 5.77 9.98
CA ARG A 234 -12.35 5.26 10.98
C ARG A 234 -11.67 4.00 10.50
N LYS A 235 -12.44 3.03 9.98
CA LYS A 235 -11.92 1.76 9.47
C LYS A 235 -11.00 1.96 8.26
N LEU A 236 -11.35 2.89 7.37
CA LEU A 236 -10.48 3.22 6.23
C LEU A 236 -9.17 3.89 6.69
N ASN A 237 -9.24 4.84 7.62
CA ASN A 237 -8.06 5.53 8.15
C ASN A 237 -7.19 4.65 9.08
N LEU A 238 -7.75 3.56 9.62
CA LEU A 238 -7.00 2.57 10.40
C LEU A 238 -5.96 1.82 9.56
N VAL A 239 -6.20 1.65 8.26
CA VAL A 239 -5.28 0.93 7.35
C VAL A 239 -3.92 1.64 7.22
N PRO A 240 -3.82 2.91 6.78
CA PRO A 240 -2.53 3.60 6.70
C PRO A 240 -1.87 3.76 8.08
N PHE A 241 -2.66 3.93 9.14
CA PHE A 241 -2.14 4.00 10.50
C PHE A 241 -1.50 2.68 10.95
N SER A 242 -2.14 1.54 10.66
CA SER A 242 -1.56 0.21 10.92
C SER A 242 -0.26 0.01 10.13
N LEU A 243 -0.23 0.40 8.85
CA LEU A 243 0.99 0.32 8.04
C LEU A 243 2.15 1.19 8.57
N ILE A 244 1.84 2.33 9.20
CA ILE A 244 2.84 3.17 9.88
C ILE A 244 3.46 2.44 11.07
N ILE A 245 2.63 1.75 11.88
CA ILE A 245 3.12 0.95 13.01
C ILE A 245 4.00 -0.19 12.48
N LEU A 246 3.55 -0.95 11.48
CA LEU A 246 4.36 -2.03 10.90
C LEU A 246 5.68 -1.53 10.31
N LYS A 247 5.71 -0.32 9.73
CA LYS A 247 6.95 0.30 9.26
C LYS A 247 7.95 0.53 10.39
N ASN A 248 7.46 0.89 11.57
CA ASN A 248 8.29 1.16 12.76
C ASN A 248 8.88 -0.13 13.35
N GLU A 249 8.20 -1.27 13.14
CA GLU A 249 8.63 -2.60 13.58
C GLU A 249 9.55 -3.32 12.58
N LEU A 250 9.82 -2.72 11.41
CA LEU A 250 10.74 -3.31 10.43
C LEU A 250 12.14 -3.46 11.02
N ARG A 251 12.73 -4.64 10.89
CA ARG A 251 14.16 -4.83 11.13
C ARG A 251 15.00 -4.11 10.08
N ASN A 252 16.26 -3.86 10.42
CA ASN A 252 17.26 -3.33 9.49
C ASN A 252 17.84 -4.43 8.59
N TYR A 253 17.02 -5.07 7.75
CA TYR A 253 17.49 -5.90 6.64
C TYR A 253 17.37 -5.18 5.29
N PRO A 254 18.23 -5.49 4.30
CA PRO A 254 18.18 -4.87 2.97
C PRO A 254 16.82 -4.99 2.27
N SER A 255 16.10 -6.10 2.47
CA SER A 255 14.81 -6.38 1.82
C SER A 255 13.59 -5.87 2.59
N SER A 256 13.75 -5.37 3.82
CA SER A 256 12.63 -5.01 4.72
C SER A 256 11.74 -3.93 4.12
N ILE A 257 12.33 -2.97 3.41
CA ILE A 257 11.55 -1.91 2.77
C ILE A 257 10.67 -2.45 1.63
N ILE A 258 11.15 -3.43 0.87
CA ILE A 258 10.38 -4.10 -0.18
C ILE A 258 9.26 -4.92 0.45
N GLY A 259 9.54 -5.65 1.52
CA GLY A 259 8.52 -6.35 2.31
C GLY A 259 7.44 -5.40 2.84
N TRP A 260 7.81 -4.21 3.29
CA TRP A 260 6.81 -3.22 3.69
C TRP A 260 5.89 -2.78 2.54
N TYR A 261 6.43 -2.55 1.34
CA TYR A 261 5.60 -2.30 0.15
C TYR A 261 4.67 -3.47 -0.17
N ASP A 262 5.13 -4.71 0.04
CA ASP A 262 4.32 -5.91 -0.13
C ASP A 262 3.02 -5.85 0.70
N LEU A 263 3.14 -5.42 1.96
CA LEU A 263 2.01 -5.24 2.87
C LEU A 263 1.10 -4.08 2.45
N ILE A 264 1.67 -2.96 2.02
CA ILE A 264 0.89 -1.80 1.53
C ILE A 264 0.07 -2.20 0.32
N GLU A 265 0.65 -2.94 -0.62
CA GLU A 265 -0.01 -3.34 -1.86
C GLU A 265 -1.24 -4.21 -1.58
N TYR A 266 -1.11 -5.21 -0.69
CA TYR A 266 -2.29 -5.97 -0.23
C TYR A 266 -3.36 -5.09 0.40
N ALA A 267 -2.96 -4.08 1.17
CA ALA A 267 -3.88 -3.17 1.83
C ALA A 267 -4.65 -2.28 0.85
N VAL A 268 -3.94 -1.65 -0.10
CA VAL A 268 -4.60 -0.77 -1.09
C VAL A 268 -5.45 -1.57 -2.08
N LEU A 269 -5.05 -2.79 -2.45
CA LEU A 269 -5.88 -3.67 -3.25
C LEU A 269 -7.15 -4.08 -2.51
N LYS A 270 -7.08 -4.31 -1.19
CA LYS A 270 -8.27 -4.53 -0.38
C LYS A 270 -9.19 -3.32 -0.34
N LEU A 271 -8.65 -2.10 -0.31
CA LEU A 271 -9.46 -0.89 -0.39
C LEU A 271 -10.14 -0.72 -1.76
N TRP A 272 -9.44 -1.07 -2.84
CA TRP A 272 -10.01 -1.07 -4.19
C TRP A 272 -11.08 -2.16 -4.39
N ASP A 273 -10.92 -3.34 -3.79
CA ASP A 273 -11.95 -4.38 -3.73
C ASP A 273 -13.26 -3.85 -3.10
N LEU A 274 -13.15 -3.04 -2.05
CA LEU A 274 -14.31 -2.46 -1.37
C LEU A 274 -14.94 -1.28 -2.13
N PHE A 275 -14.15 -0.56 -2.92
CA PHE A 275 -14.50 0.72 -3.55
C PHE A 275 -15.88 0.77 -4.25
N PRO A 276 -16.28 -0.25 -5.04
CA PRO A 276 -17.59 -0.23 -5.72
C PRO A 276 -18.79 -0.22 -4.78
N SER A 277 -18.62 -0.76 -3.55
CA SER A 277 -19.69 -0.85 -2.54
C SER A 277 -19.80 0.40 -1.65
N LEU A 278 -18.87 1.35 -1.77
CA LEU A 278 -18.77 2.51 -0.90
C LEU A 278 -19.60 3.70 -1.39
N ASN A 279 -20.07 4.53 -0.47
CA ASN A 279 -20.65 5.84 -0.83
C ASN A 279 -19.57 6.83 -1.29
N LYS A 280 -19.99 7.93 -1.94
CA LYS A 280 -19.07 8.95 -2.49
C LYS A 280 -18.09 9.55 -1.47
N LYS A 281 -18.48 9.68 -0.19
CA LYS A 281 -17.58 10.21 0.86
C LYS A 281 -16.46 9.22 1.15
N LEU A 282 -16.79 7.94 1.31
CA LEU A 282 -15.83 6.88 1.61
C LEU A 282 -14.94 6.55 0.40
N GLN A 283 -15.48 6.59 -0.82
CA GLN A 283 -14.71 6.45 -2.06
C GLN A 283 -13.59 7.50 -2.16
N LYS A 284 -13.87 8.76 -1.78
CA LYS A 284 -12.85 9.80 -1.74
C LYS A 284 -11.70 9.45 -0.79
N ILE A 285 -11.99 8.85 0.36
CA ILE A 285 -10.94 8.42 1.30
C ILE A 285 -10.06 7.33 0.68
N VAL A 286 -10.65 6.34 0.00
CA VAL A 286 -9.87 5.30 -0.71
C VAL A 286 -8.95 5.92 -1.77
N VAL A 287 -9.45 6.88 -2.56
CA VAL A 287 -8.64 7.62 -3.55
C VAL A 287 -7.52 8.41 -2.88
N LEU A 288 -7.78 9.06 -1.74
CA LEU A 288 -6.76 9.77 -0.96
C LEU A 288 -5.72 8.81 -0.40
N ILE A 289 -6.09 7.65 0.11
CA ILE A 289 -5.12 6.64 0.58
C ILE A 289 -4.26 6.17 -0.59
N TRP A 290 -4.84 5.86 -1.74
CA TRP A 290 -4.08 5.50 -2.94
C TRP A 290 -3.05 6.58 -3.32
N ARG A 291 -3.53 7.81 -3.55
CA ARG A 291 -2.71 8.91 -4.06
C ARG A 291 -1.71 9.42 -3.02
N ASP A 292 -2.20 9.70 -1.82
CA ASP A 292 -1.41 10.43 -0.83
C ASP A 292 -0.54 9.50 0.02
N PHE A 293 -0.88 8.21 0.12
CA PHE A 293 -0.12 7.22 0.90
C PHE A 293 0.73 6.36 -0.03
N TYR A 294 0.13 5.49 -0.83
CA TYR A 294 0.89 4.52 -1.64
C TYR A 294 1.73 5.19 -2.72
N ILE A 295 1.14 6.06 -3.55
CA ILE A 295 1.87 6.73 -4.63
C ILE A 295 2.95 7.67 -4.06
N ASN A 296 2.67 8.44 -3.02
CA ASN A 296 3.69 9.30 -2.39
C ASN A 296 4.84 8.50 -1.75
N GLU A 297 4.55 7.35 -1.12
CA GLU A 297 5.62 6.49 -0.59
C GLU A 297 6.47 5.93 -1.72
N LEU A 298 5.88 5.47 -2.83
CA LEU A 298 6.64 5.08 -4.02
C LEU A 298 7.51 6.24 -4.55
N VAL A 299 6.96 7.47 -4.65
CA VAL A 299 7.74 8.66 -5.05
C VAL A 299 8.93 8.86 -4.10
N LEU A 300 8.71 8.75 -2.79
CA LEU A 300 9.77 8.87 -1.79
C LEU A 300 10.83 7.79 -1.97
N TYR A 301 10.42 6.52 -2.14
CA TYR A 301 11.33 5.41 -2.38
C TYR A 301 12.23 5.67 -3.59
N PHE A 302 11.64 5.96 -4.75
CA PHE A 302 12.43 6.17 -5.96
C PHE A 302 13.34 7.41 -5.85
N LYS A 303 12.92 8.47 -5.13
CA LYS A 303 13.82 9.60 -4.83
C LYS A 303 14.99 9.19 -3.94
N THR A 304 14.74 8.42 -2.89
CA THR A 304 15.76 7.95 -1.94
C THR A 304 16.77 7.03 -2.61
N TYR A 305 16.32 6.12 -3.48
CA TYR A 305 17.19 5.11 -4.11
C TYR A 305 17.65 5.49 -5.52
N ASN A 306 17.46 6.73 -5.96
CA ASN A 306 17.81 7.21 -7.30
C ASN A 306 19.27 6.97 -7.67
N GLU A 307 20.20 7.34 -6.81
CA GLU A 307 21.63 7.17 -7.07
C GLU A 307 22.00 5.69 -7.20
N LEU A 308 21.50 4.85 -6.30
CA LEU A 308 21.75 3.41 -6.32
C LEU A 308 21.21 2.76 -7.60
N LEU A 309 19.94 2.97 -7.93
CA LEU A 309 19.27 2.28 -9.03
C LEU A 309 19.75 2.74 -10.41
N THR A 310 20.32 3.94 -10.51
CA THR A 310 20.86 4.51 -11.76
C THR A 310 22.38 4.34 -11.91
N THR A 311 23.05 3.72 -10.95
CA THR A 311 24.48 3.37 -11.07
C THR A 311 24.63 2.08 -11.91
N PRO A 312 25.67 1.96 -12.76
CA PRO A 312 26.01 0.70 -13.45
C PRO A 312 26.02 -0.49 -12.49
N TYR A 313 25.24 -1.53 -12.81
CA TYR A 313 25.07 -2.73 -11.98
C TYR A 313 24.54 -2.46 -10.56
N GLY A 314 23.82 -1.35 -10.34
CA GLY A 314 23.31 -0.95 -9.03
C GLY A 314 22.26 -1.89 -8.43
N ILE A 315 21.57 -2.68 -9.26
CA ILE A 315 20.57 -3.67 -8.82
C ILE A 315 21.22 -5.06 -8.58
N ASN A 316 22.50 -5.22 -8.91
CA ASN A 316 23.17 -6.51 -8.88
C ASN A 316 23.21 -7.07 -7.46
N CYS A 317 22.63 -8.25 -7.28
CA CYS A 317 22.68 -8.94 -6.00
C CYS A 317 24.10 -9.49 -5.75
N LYS A 318 24.48 -9.72 -4.48
CA LYS A 318 25.73 -10.41 -4.15
C LYS A 318 25.39 -11.86 -3.83
N THR A 319 25.55 -12.75 -4.80
CA THR A 319 25.43 -14.20 -4.57
C THR A 319 26.67 -14.95 -5.07
N PRO A 320 27.07 -16.06 -4.43
CA PRO A 320 28.26 -16.83 -4.84
C PRO A 320 28.12 -17.46 -6.23
N PHE A 321 26.89 -17.72 -6.66
CA PHE A 321 26.55 -18.36 -7.94
C PHE A 321 26.09 -17.31 -8.95
N MET A 322 26.94 -16.99 -9.94
CA MET A 322 26.66 -15.95 -10.94
C MET A 322 25.30 -16.11 -11.64
N SER A 323 24.85 -17.34 -11.90
CA SER A 323 23.59 -17.59 -12.59
C SER A 323 22.35 -17.40 -11.69
N LEU A 324 22.42 -17.79 -10.41
CA LEU A 324 21.39 -17.45 -9.41
C LEU A 324 21.34 -15.94 -9.17
N ASN A 325 22.50 -15.28 -9.29
CA ASN A 325 22.59 -13.84 -9.21
C ASN A 325 21.77 -13.14 -10.29
N ALA A 326 21.84 -13.64 -11.52
CA ALA A 326 21.07 -13.10 -12.64
C ALA A 326 19.56 -13.27 -12.42
N ILE A 327 19.11 -14.38 -11.82
CA ILE A 327 17.71 -14.57 -11.44
C ILE A 327 17.27 -13.54 -10.40
N SER A 328 18.00 -13.45 -9.28
CA SER A 328 17.68 -12.53 -8.18
C SER A 328 17.69 -11.07 -8.63
N THR A 329 18.68 -10.71 -9.45
CA THR A 329 18.81 -9.37 -10.03
C THR A 329 17.67 -9.09 -10.99
N SER A 330 17.31 -10.02 -11.88
CA SER A 330 16.16 -9.85 -12.78
C SER A 330 14.84 -9.69 -12.01
N TYR A 331 14.56 -10.56 -11.03
CA TYR A 331 13.37 -10.44 -10.19
C TYR A 331 13.27 -9.05 -9.53
N THR A 332 14.38 -8.58 -8.95
CA THR A 332 14.45 -7.26 -8.32
C THR A 332 14.29 -6.14 -9.33
N THR A 333 14.91 -6.23 -10.51
CA THR A 333 14.78 -5.24 -11.58
C THR A 333 13.34 -5.12 -12.05
N TYR A 334 12.65 -6.23 -12.31
CA TYR A 334 11.26 -6.22 -12.75
C TYR A 334 10.33 -5.66 -11.67
N TRP A 335 10.59 -5.93 -10.39
CA TRP A 335 9.87 -5.26 -9.30
C TRP A 335 9.96 -3.73 -9.40
N HIS A 336 11.16 -3.19 -9.63
CA HIS A 336 11.37 -1.74 -9.77
C HIS A 336 10.71 -1.18 -11.04
N LEU A 337 10.89 -1.84 -12.19
CA LEU A 337 10.30 -1.41 -13.46
C LEU A 337 8.77 -1.35 -13.37
N GLY A 338 8.15 -2.36 -12.73
CA GLY A 338 6.72 -2.39 -12.48
C GLY A 338 6.22 -1.20 -11.67
N ARG A 339 6.86 -0.89 -10.53
CA ARG A 339 6.42 0.22 -9.66
C ARG A 339 6.74 1.59 -10.26
N LEU A 340 7.83 1.71 -11.01
CA LEU A 340 8.16 2.94 -11.72
C LEU A 340 7.15 3.23 -12.86
N GLY A 341 6.70 2.19 -13.56
CA GLY A 341 5.62 2.28 -14.53
C GLY A 341 4.27 2.65 -13.91
N ILE A 342 3.91 2.03 -12.78
CA ILE A 342 2.72 2.40 -11.99
C ILE A 342 2.79 3.88 -11.58
N LEU A 343 3.94 4.36 -11.12
CA LEU A 343 4.13 5.77 -10.80
C LEU A 343 3.89 6.65 -12.02
N TYR A 344 4.54 6.37 -13.15
CA TYR A 344 4.37 7.14 -14.38
C TYR A 344 2.90 7.26 -14.79
N LEU A 345 2.17 6.14 -14.81
CA LEU A 345 0.75 6.11 -15.14
C LEU A 345 -0.11 6.94 -14.17
N ASN A 346 0.23 6.95 -12.88
CA ASN A 346 -0.48 7.80 -11.91
C ASN A 346 -0.21 9.29 -12.13
N MET A 347 0.98 9.67 -12.59
CA MET A 347 1.33 11.07 -12.84
C MET A 347 0.58 11.65 -14.05
N LEU A 348 0.01 10.80 -14.93
CA LEU A 348 -0.87 11.26 -16.02
C LEU A 348 -2.14 11.97 -15.51
N TYR A 349 -2.55 11.72 -14.26
CA TYR A 349 -3.72 12.36 -13.64
C TYR A 349 -3.43 13.73 -13.00
N ILE A 350 -2.19 14.25 -13.07
CA ILE A 350 -1.88 15.60 -12.61
C ILE A 350 -2.58 16.63 -13.51
N LEU A 351 -3.35 17.54 -12.91
CA LEU A 351 -4.13 18.54 -13.66
C LEU A 351 -3.28 19.70 -14.23
N ASP A 352 -2.22 20.10 -13.51
CA ASP A 352 -1.30 21.13 -14.01
C ASP A 352 -0.40 20.53 -15.08
N GLU A 353 -0.61 20.91 -16.35
CA GLU A 353 0.13 20.40 -17.51
C GLU A 353 1.65 20.62 -17.40
N LYS A 354 2.10 21.76 -16.87
CA LYS A 354 3.52 22.08 -16.77
C LYS A 354 4.18 21.20 -15.70
N GLN A 355 3.53 21.05 -14.56
CA GLN A 355 3.99 20.16 -13.51
C GLN A 355 3.94 18.70 -13.96
N LYS A 356 2.86 18.28 -14.62
CA LYS A 356 2.69 16.94 -15.18
C LYS A 356 3.85 16.60 -16.11
N ASN A 357 4.12 17.43 -17.11
CA ASN A 357 5.19 17.19 -18.08
C ASN A 357 6.56 17.08 -17.41
N LYS A 358 6.86 17.97 -16.46
CA LYS A 358 8.11 17.91 -15.68
C LYS A 358 8.27 16.60 -14.90
N VAL A 359 7.18 16.13 -14.28
CA VAL A 359 7.20 14.89 -13.48
C VAL A 359 7.30 13.65 -14.37
N LEU A 360 6.57 13.62 -15.49
CA LEU A 360 6.65 12.53 -16.47
C LEU A 360 8.04 12.44 -17.11
N GLU A 361 8.64 13.58 -17.44
CA GLU A 361 10.01 13.65 -17.95
C GLU A 361 11.01 13.08 -16.91
N TYR A 362 10.87 13.48 -15.64
CA TYR A 362 11.71 12.95 -14.57
C TYR A 362 11.65 11.41 -14.47
N PHE A 363 10.45 10.83 -14.40
CA PHE A 363 10.31 9.38 -14.25
C PHE A 363 10.68 8.60 -15.52
N SER A 364 10.43 9.16 -16.71
CA SER A 364 10.87 8.52 -17.96
C SER A 364 12.39 8.52 -18.12
N ASN A 365 13.07 9.60 -17.73
CA ASN A 365 14.53 9.67 -17.70
C ASN A 365 15.12 8.73 -16.64
N TYR A 366 14.42 8.55 -15.52
CA TYR A 366 14.82 7.59 -14.50
C TYR A 366 14.73 6.16 -15.04
N MET A 367 13.61 5.77 -15.64
CA MET A 367 13.45 4.43 -16.23
C MET A 367 14.53 4.16 -17.28
N GLU A 368 14.82 5.15 -18.13
CA GLU A 368 15.90 5.08 -19.12
C GLU A 368 17.25 4.78 -18.48
N LYS A 369 17.63 5.52 -17.43
CA LYS A 369 18.89 5.28 -16.71
C LYS A 369 18.94 3.90 -16.05
N ILE A 370 17.82 3.38 -15.53
CA ILE A 370 17.80 2.01 -14.99
C ILE A 370 18.10 1.00 -16.10
N ILE A 371 17.45 1.15 -17.25
CA ILE A 371 17.59 0.25 -18.41
C ILE A 371 19.02 0.30 -18.99
N GLU A 372 19.59 1.49 -19.15
CA GLU A 372 20.94 1.68 -19.68
C GLU A 372 22.03 1.08 -18.76
N ASN A 373 21.82 1.14 -17.44
CA ASN A 373 22.83 0.74 -16.45
C ASN A 373 22.67 -0.68 -15.92
N ASN A 374 21.56 -1.37 -16.22
CA ASN A 374 21.27 -2.70 -15.67
C ASN A 374 20.78 -3.66 -16.77
N THR A 375 21.65 -4.58 -17.18
CA THR A 375 21.35 -5.60 -18.21
C THR A 375 20.22 -6.55 -17.83
N SER A 376 19.91 -6.66 -16.53
CA SER A 376 18.79 -7.45 -16.02
C SER A 376 17.43 -6.99 -16.53
N CYS A 377 17.30 -5.77 -17.06
CA CYS A 377 16.08 -5.29 -17.70
C CYS A 377 15.70 -6.15 -18.92
N TYR A 378 16.67 -6.79 -19.57
CA TYR A 378 16.48 -7.63 -20.76
C TYR A 378 16.28 -9.12 -20.44
N TYR A 379 16.12 -9.49 -19.16
CA TYR A 379 16.00 -10.89 -18.71
C TYR A 379 14.59 -11.23 -18.19
N PRO A 380 13.51 -11.16 -19.00
CA PRO A 380 12.22 -11.65 -18.54
C PRO A 380 12.34 -13.15 -18.26
N LEU A 381 12.07 -13.56 -17.03
CA LEU A 381 12.20 -14.96 -16.59
C LEU A 381 10.91 -15.72 -16.78
N LEU A 382 9.78 -15.04 -16.59
CA LEU A 382 8.44 -15.59 -16.59
C LEU A 382 7.60 -14.92 -17.67
N ASP A 383 6.64 -15.63 -18.23
CA ASP A 383 5.73 -15.08 -19.25
C ASP A 383 4.85 -13.94 -18.69
N ILE A 384 4.58 -13.94 -17.37
CA ILE A 384 3.90 -12.87 -16.64
C ILE A 384 4.70 -11.56 -16.64
N ASN A 385 6.00 -11.60 -16.95
CA ASN A 385 6.82 -10.39 -17.07
C ASN A 385 6.42 -9.48 -18.26
N HIS A 386 5.45 -9.91 -19.07
CA HIS A 386 4.82 -9.05 -20.07
C HIS A 386 4.22 -7.77 -19.44
N ILE A 387 3.80 -7.79 -18.17
CA ILE A 387 3.21 -6.62 -17.50
C ILE A 387 4.26 -5.51 -17.32
N GLU A 388 5.45 -5.86 -16.82
CA GLU A 388 6.54 -4.88 -16.68
C GLU A 388 7.07 -4.42 -18.03
N LEU A 389 7.16 -5.31 -19.03
CA LEU A 389 7.54 -4.92 -20.40
C LEU A 389 6.51 -3.96 -21.03
N TYR A 390 5.22 -4.18 -20.79
CA TYR A 390 4.16 -3.24 -21.16
C TYR A 390 4.36 -1.87 -20.50
N LEU A 391 4.74 -1.83 -19.23
CA LEU A 391 4.99 -0.58 -18.54
C LEU A 391 6.19 0.19 -19.11
N ILE A 392 7.27 -0.50 -19.51
CA ILE A 392 8.39 0.11 -20.26
C ILE A 392 7.90 0.68 -21.59
N PHE A 393 7.12 -0.12 -22.33
CA PHE A 393 6.52 0.28 -23.61
C PHE A 393 5.72 1.58 -23.47
N ILE A 394 4.82 1.65 -22.49
CA ILE A 394 3.98 2.84 -22.28
C ILE A 394 4.79 4.06 -21.87
N VAL A 395 5.77 3.90 -20.96
CA VAL A 395 6.60 5.03 -20.52
C VAL A 395 7.35 5.63 -21.70
N TYR A 396 7.98 4.81 -22.54
CA TYR A 396 8.68 5.33 -23.72
C TYR A 396 7.74 5.86 -24.80
N LEU A 397 6.62 5.20 -25.06
CA LEU A 397 5.66 5.62 -26.07
C LEU A 397 5.05 6.98 -25.72
N LEU A 398 4.55 7.15 -24.49
CA LEU A 398 3.93 8.39 -24.03
C LEU A 398 4.94 9.53 -23.80
N SER A 399 6.21 9.20 -23.58
CA SER A 399 7.29 10.20 -23.49
C SER A 399 7.91 10.54 -24.85
N ASN A 400 7.32 10.06 -25.95
CA ASN A 400 7.80 10.26 -27.32
C ASN A 400 9.27 9.80 -27.55
N LYS A 401 9.69 8.73 -26.86
CA LYS A 401 11.04 8.14 -26.96
C LYS A 401 11.03 6.89 -27.83
N LYS A 402 10.40 6.95 -29.01
CA LYS A 402 10.20 5.79 -29.90
C LYS A 402 11.53 5.12 -30.32
N GLU A 403 12.58 5.88 -30.58
CA GLU A 403 13.89 5.28 -30.93
C GLU A 403 14.50 4.48 -29.79
N LYS A 404 14.40 4.99 -28.56
CA LYS A 404 14.90 4.27 -27.38
C LYS A 404 14.11 2.98 -27.16
N LEU A 405 12.79 3.02 -27.39
CA LEU A 405 11.94 1.83 -27.35
C LEU A 405 12.30 0.81 -28.44
N TYR A 406 12.58 1.28 -29.66
CA TYR A 406 13.04 0.42 -30.76
C TYR A 406 14.33 -0.32 -30.40
N ASN A 407 15.35 0.42 -29.94
CA ASN A 407 16.62 -0.15 -29.50
C ASN A 407 16.47 -1.10 -28.31
N PHE A 408 15.57 -0.78 -27.37
CA PHE A 408 15.23 -1.68 -26.26
C PHE A 408 14.70 -3.02 -26.76
N PHE A 409 13.82 -3.04 -27.77
CA PHE A 409 13.29 -4.28 -28.32
C PHE A 409 14.31 -5.08 -29.13
N ILE A 410 15.25 -4.43 -29.82
CA ILE A 410 16.39 -5.12 -30.44
C ILE A 410 17.22 -5.83 -29.37
N GLU A 411 17.64 -5.11 -28.33
CA GLU A 411 18.47 -5.66 -27.26
C GLU A 411 17.75 -6.78 -26.50
N LEU A 412 16.47 -6.59 -26.16
CA LEU A 412 15.65 -7.65 -25.57
C LEU A 412 15.63 -8.90 -26.46
N GLY A 413 15.48 -8.72 -27.77
CA GLY A 413 15.45 -9.80 -28.73
C GLY A 413 16.79 -10.56 -28.80
N ASN A 414 17.91 -9.84 -28.80
CA ASN A 414 19.26 -10.42 -28.74
C ASN A 414 19.42 -11.34 -27.51
N PHE A 415 19.00 -10.87 -26.34
CA PHE A 415 19.07 -11.67 -25.12
C PHE A 415 18.14 -12.89 -25.13
N LEU A 416 16.92 -12.74 -25.65
CA LEU A 416 15.98 -13.85 -25.81
C LEU A 416 16.51 -14.91 -26.78
N CYS A 417 17.08 -14.48 -27.91
CA CYS A 417 17.70 -15.37 -28.89
C CYS A 417 18.83 -16.18 -28.26
N VAL A 418 19.79 -15.52 -27.60
CA VAL A 418 20.92 -16.19 -26.93
C VAL A 418 20.45 -17.22 -25.88
N ARG A 419 19.40 -16.91 -25.11
CA ARG A 419 18.78 -17.83 -24.14
C ARG A 419 18.06 -19.00 -24.81
N LYS A 420 17.34 -18.75 -25.91
CA LYS A 420 16.67 -19.79 -26.71
C LYS A 420 17.69 -20.76 -27.34
N MET A 421 18.87 -20.26 -27.70
CA MET A 421 20.00 -21.06 -28.18
C MET A 421 20.69 -21.88 -27.06
N GLN A 422 20.30 -21.74 -25.79
CA GLN A 422 20.93 -22.36 -24.63
C GLN A 422 22.44 -22.06 -24.52
N LYS A 423 22.88 -20.89 -25.02
CA LYS A 423 24.28 -20.45 -24.94
C LYS A 423 24.65 -19.84 -23.58
N THR A 424 23.67 -19.70 -22.69
CA THR A 424 23.84 -19.20 -21.33
C THR A 424 23.15 -20.13 -20.34
N ARG A 425 23.55 -20.06 -19.06
CA ARG A 425 22.91 -20.82 -17.99
C ARG A 425 21.52 -20.30 -17.60
N ILE A 426 21.13 -19.13 -18.09
CA ILE A 426 19.81 -18.56 -17.80
C ILE A 426 18.83 -19.18 -18.81
N PRO A 427 17.83 -19.96 -18.35
CA PRO A 427 16.91 -20.62 -19.25
C PRO A 427 16.07 -19.61 -20.03
N PHE A 428 15.42 -20.07 -21.09
CA PHE A 428 14.40 -19.28 -21.79
C PHE A 428 13.20 -18.97 -20.88
N ILE A 429 12.22 -18.19 -21.37
CA ILE A 429 11.03 -17.81 -20.58
C ILE A 429 10.25 -19.05 -20.11
N GLU A 430 9.92 -19.10 -18.82
CA GLU A 430 9.06 -20.14 -18.23
C GLU A 430 7.58 -19.75 -18.39
N SER A 431 6.84 -20.58 -19.13
CA SER A 431 5.47 -20.30 -19.58
C SER A 431 4.38 -20.54 -18.53
N ARG A 432 4.69 -21.25 -17.43
CA ARG A 432 3.76 -21.50 -16.31
C ARG A 432 3.92 -20.48 -15.18
N ASN A 433 4.79 -19.48 -15.34
CA ASN A 433 5.06 -18.42 -14.37
C ASN A 433 5.59 -18.92 -13.02
N ARG A 434 6.43 -19.95 -13.06
CA ARG A 434 7.01 -20.63 -11.88
C ARG A 434 8.47 -20.27 -11.67
N LEU A 435 8.75 -19.31 -10.77
CA LEU A 435 10.12 -18.87 -10.47
C LEU A 435 10.97 -19.98 -9.80
N ASP A 436 10.33 -20.87 -9.04
CA ASP A 436 10.95 -22.06 -8.45
C ASP A 436 11.56 -22.96 -9.53
N LEU A 437 10.87 -23.18 -10.65
CA LEU A 437 11.38 -23.96 -11.77
C LEU A 437 12.55 -23.28 -12.48
N VAL A 438 12.54 -21.94 -12.57
CA VAL A 438 13.68 -21.18 -13.10
C VAL A 438 14.90 -21.35 -12.21
N ALA A 439 14.72 -21.25 -10.89
CA ALA A 439 15.79 -21.44 -9.93
C ALA A 439 16.33 -22.88 -9.94
N GLU A 440 15.45 -23.88 -10.01
CA GLU A 440 15.82 -25.30 -10.11
C GLU A 440 16.60 -25.59 -11.39
N PHE A 441 16.14 -25.09 -12.54
CA PHE A 441 16.86 -25.24 -13.80
C PHE A 441 18.27 -24.64 -13.66
N VAL A 442 18.38 -23.40 -13.20
CA VAL A 442 19.68 -22.73 -13.09
C VAL A 442 20.62 -23.41 -12.10
N ALA A 443 20.09 -23.97 -11.01
CA ALA A 443 20.87 -24.66 -9.99
C ALA A 443 21.38 -26.04 -10.44
N THR A 444 20.54 -26.79 -11.15
CA THR A 444 20.84 -28.16 -11.61
C THR A 444 21.49 -28.20 -13.00
N ASN A 445 21.32 -27.14 -13.79
CA ASN A 445 21.60 -27.10 -15.23
C ASN A 445 20.83 -28.18 -16.02
N GLU A 446 19.75 -28.72 -15.44
CA GLU A 446 18.87 -29.71 -16.05
C GLU A 446 17.45 -29.13 -16.11
N LYS A 447 16.71 -29.48 -17.16
CA LYS A 447 15.33 -29.01 -17.33
C LYS A 447 14.42 -29.72 -16.31
N PRO A 448 13.76 -28.99 -15.38
CA PRO A 448 12.82 -29.61 -14.44
C PRO A 448 11.66 -30.30 -15.15
N ILE A 449 11.08 -31.34 -14.54
CA ILE A 449 10.01 -32.16 -15.13
C ILE A 449 8.80 -31.29 -15.53
N GLU A 450 8.44 -30.33 -14.69
CA GLU A 450 7.28 -29.46 -14.91
C GLU A 450 7.57 -28.22 -15.78
N TRP A 451 8.81 -28.05 -16.24
CA TRP A 451 9.22 -26.90 -17.03
C TRP A 451 8.52 -26.84 -18.39
N SER A 452 7.95 -25.69 -18.71
CA SER A 452 7.41 -25.43 -20.04
C SER A 452 7.91 -24.11 -20.61
N SER A 453 8.36 -24.15 -21.86
CA SER A 453 8.71 -22.98 -22.67
C SER A 453 8.11 -23.09 -24.08
N LYS A 454 7.00 -23.83 -24.20
CA LYS A 454 6.38 -24.20 -25.48
C LYS A 454 5.37 -23.17 -25.96
N SER A 455 4.85 -22.32 -25.07
CA SER A 455 3.90 -21.26 -25.40
C SER A 455 4.30 -19.94 -24.77
N SER A 456 3.90 -18.81 -25.35
CA SER A 456 4.14 -17.49 -24.77
C SER A 456 3.06 -16.48 -25.12
N TYR A 457 2.51 -15.84 -24.08
CA TYR A 457 1.65 -14.66 -24.18
C TYR A 457 2.49 -13.38 -24.31
N LEU A 458 3.64 -13.36 -23.64
CA LEU A 458 4.61 -12.26 -23.71
C LEU A 458 5.06 -11.99 -25.15
N LEU A 459 5.46 -13.04 -25.89
CA LEU A 459 5.89 -12.89 -27.28
C LEU A 459 4.76 -12.41 -28.20
N THR A 460 3.52 -12.85 -27.98
CA THR A 460 2.35 -12.33 -28.70
C THR A 460 2.17 -10.83 -28.45
N MET A 461 2.26 -10.40 -27.18
CA MET A 461 2.17 -8.98 -26.82
C MET A 461 3.27 -8.15 -27.50
N LEU A 462 4.52 -8.64 -27.53
CA LEU A 462 5.63 -7.95 -28.19
C LEU A 462 5.36 -7.75 -29.69
N LEU A 463 4.91 -8.79 -30.40
CA LEU A 463 4.57 -8.69 -31.82
C LEU A 463 3.47 -7.63 -32.08
N GLU A 464 2.46 -7.56 -31.21
CA GLU A 464 1.44 -6.51 -31.29
C GLU A 464 2.05 -5.11 -31.08
N MET A 465 2.90 -4.95 -30.05
CA MET A 465 3.55 -3.67 -29.73
C MET A 465 4.47 -3.14 -30.85
N PHE A 466 5.15 -4.00 -31.60
CA PHE A 466 6.02 -3.59 -32.70
C PHE A 466 5.25 -2.84 -33.79
N THR A 467 3.94 -3.03 -33.90
CA THR A 467 3.12 -2.35 -34.90
C THR A 467 2.91 -0.85 -34.63
N VAL A 468 3.42 -0.31 -33.51
CA VAL A 468 3.45 1.13 -33.21
C VAL A 468 4.55 1.89 -33.99
N PHE A 469 5.54 1.17 -34.52
CA PHE A 469 6.60 1.72 -35.34
C PHE A 469 6.15 1.90 -36.80
N ASP A 470 6.93 2.68 -37.53
CA ASP A 470 6.84 2.73 -38.98
C ASP A 470 7.13 1.35 -39.60
N LYS A 471 6.67 1.18 -40.84
CA LYS A 471 6.64 -0.12 -41.51
C LYS A 471 8.00 -0.83 -41.52
N GLU A 472 9.07 -0.11 -41.88
CA GLU A 472 10.42 -0.67 -41.97
C GLU A 472 10.89 -1.27 -40.64
N LYS A 473 10.83 -0.49 -39.56
CA LYS A 473 11.24 -0.93 -38.23
C LYS A 473 10.34 -2.02 -37.64
N ALA A 474 9.03 -1.90 -37.86
CA ALA A 474 8.09 -2.91 -37.40
C ALA A 474 8.35 -4.26 -38.07
N ASP A 475 8.53 -4.26 -39.40
CA ASP A 475 8.78 -5.48 -40.17
C ASP A 475 10.14 -6.10 -39.81
N GLU A 476 11.17 -5.28 -39.56
CA GLU A 476 12.48 -5.75 -39.06
C GLU A 476 12.34 -6.50 -37.73
N LEU A 477 11.68 -5.88 -36.73
CA LEU A 477 11.47 -6.50 -35.41
C LEU A 477 10.60 -7.76 -35.49
N ILE A 478 9.49 -7.71 -36.23
CA ILE A 478 8.58 -8.85 -36.40
C ILE A 478 9.34 -10.02 -37.03
N LYS A 479 10.10 -9.76 -38.10
CA LYS A 479 10.89 -10.79 -38.78
C LYS A 479 11.93 -11.39 -37.86
N TYR A 480 12.71 -10.55 -37.18
CA TYR A 480 13.74 -11.01 -36.24
C TYR A 480 13.17 -11.90 -35.14
N TYR A 481 12.12 -11.46 -34.45
CA TYR A 481 11.49 -12.27 -33.38
C TYR A 481 10.85 -13.55 -33.93
N PHE A 482 10.22 -13.48 -35.09
CA PHE A 482 9.56 -14.65 -35.67
C PHE A 482 10.56 -15.71 -36.10
N ASP A 483 11.59 -15.32 -36.84
CA ASP A 483 12.55 -16.26 -37.45
C ASP A 483 13.54 -16.79 -36.40
N GLU A 484 14.11 -15.92 -35.56
CA GLU A 484 15.20 -16.30 -34.64
C GLU A 484 14.72 -16.82 -33.28
N ILE A 485 13.52 -16.44 -32.82
CA ILE A 485 13.05 -16.77 -31.47
C ILE A 485 11.85 -17.74 -31.52
N ILE A 486 10.83 -17.44 -32.34
CA ILE A 486 9.57 -18.19 -32.35
C ILE A 486 9.68 -19.47 -33.20
N TYR A 487 10.25 -19.38 -34.41
CA TYR A 487 10.28 -20.46 -35.41
C TYR A 487 11.64 -21.19 -35.49
N ALA A 488 12.72 -20.64 -34.90
CA ALA A 488 14.11 -21.10 -34.95
C ALA A 488 14.33 -22.54 -35.49
N ASN A 489 14.78 -22.66 -36.73
CA ASN A 489 14.53 -23.82 -37.58
C ASN A 489 15.66 -24.87 -37.67
N GLU A 490 16.60 -24.92 -36.72
CA GLU A 490 17.74 -25.86 -36.80
C GLU A 490 17.90 -26.71 -35.53
N ASN A 491 17.85 -28.03 -35.73
CA ASN A 491 18.30 -29.14 -34.87
C ASN A 491 17.88 -29.06 -33.39
N ASP A 492 16.64 -29.44 -33.06
CA ASP A 492 16.06 -29.56 -31.69
C ASP A 492 15.41 -28.31 -31.05
N ARG A 493 15.03 -27.32 -31.85
CA ARG A 493 14.28 -26.15 -31.33
C ARG A 493 12.80 -26.24 -31.69
N GLU A 494 11.99 -26.67 -30.72
CA GLU A 494 10.54 -26.66 -30.86
C GLU A 494 10.02 -25.21 -31.07
N LYS A 495 9.12 -25.07 -32.06
CA LYS A 495 8.35 -23.86 -32.35
C LYS A 495 7.58 -23.42 -31.10
N ILE A 496 7.59 -22.12 -30.82
CA ILE A 496 6.79 -21.55 -29.72
C ILE A 496 5.36 -21.30 -30.21
N ASP A 497 4.38 -21.85 -29.50
CA ASP A 497 2.96 -21.54 -29.69
C ASP A 497 2.63 -20.16 -29.12
N LEU A 498 2.32 -19.24 -30.01
CA LEU A 498 1.92 -17.89 -29.63
C LEU A 498 0.48 -17.94 -29.12
N VAL A 499 0.25 -17.55 -27.87
CA VAL A 499 -1.06 -17.58 -27.24
C VAL A 499 -1.56 -16.19 -26.91
N SER A 500 -2.87 -16.01 -26.87
CA SER A 500 -3.55 -14.80 -26.42
C SER A 500 -4.58 -15.19 -25.36
N TRP A 501 -4.79 -14.36 -24.35
CA TRP A 501 -5.72 -14.63 -23.25
C TRP A 501 -6.72 -13.48 -23.12
N TYR A 502 -7.99 -13.83 -22.96
CA TYR A 502 -9.08 -12.87 -22.75
C TYR A 502 -9.75 -13.16 -21.42
N PRO A 503 -9.86 -12.17 -20.53
CA PRO A 503 -10.55 -12.36 -19.25
C PRO A 503 -12.05 -12.61 -19.45
N ASP A 504 -12.65 -13.35 -18.51
CA ASP A 504 -14.12 -13.44 -18.42
C ASP A 504 -14.74 -12.11 -17.96
N LYS A 505 -16.06 -11.96 -18.16
CA LYS A 505 -16.83 -10.77 -17.74
C LYS A 505 -16.69 -10.40 -16.26
N THR A 506 -16.31 -11.36 -15.41
CA THR A 506 -16.17 -11.16 -13.96
C THR A 506 -14.75 -10.73 -13.54
N TRP A 507 -13.84 -10.50 -14.49
CA TRP A 507 -12.45 -10.15 -14.19
C TRP A 507 -12.33 -8.87 -13.35
N GLN A 508 -13.07 -7.81 -13.72
CA GLN A 508 -13.04 -6.53 -13.00
C GLN A 508 -13.43 -6.69 -11.51
N ASP A 509 -14.41 -7.56 -11.23
CA ASP A 509 -14.91 -7.83 -9.87
C ASP A 509 -13.97 -8.71 -9.03
N ASN A 510 -13.07 -9.45 -9.69
CA ASN A 510 -12.25 -10.49 -9.05
C ASN A 510 -10.76 -10.13 -8.97
N ILE A 511 -10.27 -9.27 -9.87
CA ILE A 511 -8.84 -8.96 -9.98
C ILE A 511 -8.27 -8.32 -8.71
N PHE A 512 -9.07 -7.60 -7.91
CA PHE A 512 -8.63 -7.03 -6.64
C PHE A 512 -8.60 -8.03 -5.46
N LYS A 513 -9.20 -9.22 -5.63
CA LYS A 513 -9.37 -10.21 -4.55
C LYS A 513 -8.34 -11.32 -4.57
N LYS A 514 -7.97 -11.78 -5.77
CA LYS A 514 -7.16 -12.98 -5.97
C LYS A 514 -6.61 -13.05 -7.39
N GLN A 515 -5.78 -14.06 -7.63
CA GLN A 515 -5.35 -14.42 -8.98
C GLN A 515 -6.55 -14.78 -9.86
N VAL A 516 -6.58 -14.19 -11.06
CA VAL A 516 -7.57 -14.45 -12.10
C VAL A 516 -6.84 -15.05 -13.32
N VAL A 517 -7.01 -16.36 -13.49
CA VAL A 517 -6.54 -17.12 -14.66
C VAL A 517 -7.70 -17.59 -15.55
N ASN A 518 -8.93 -17.50 -15.05
CA ASN A 518 -10.14 -17.85 -15.81
C ASN A 518 -10.30 -16.88 -16.98
N GLY A 519 -10.52 -17.44 -18.16
CA GLY A 519 -10.63 -16.71 -19.40
C GLY A 519 -10.53 -17.64 -20.59
N THR A 520 -10.62 -17.07 -21.79
CA THR A 520 -10.48 -17.81 -23.04
C THR A 520 -9.06 -17.67 -23.56
N GLY A 521 -8.31 -18.77 -23.54
CA GLY A 521 -7.04 -18.88 -24.25
C GLY A 521 -7.28 -19.13 -25.73
N VAL A 522 -6.62 -18.37 -26.59
CA VAL A 522 -6.65 -18.55 -28.04
C VAL A 522 -5.23 -18.75 -28.54
N SER A 523 -4.93 -19.96 -29.02
CA SER A 523 -3.71 -20.17 -29.81
C SER A 523 -3.82 -19.35 -31.08
N THR A 524 -2.78 -18.59 -31.37
CA THR A 524 -2.75 -17.66 -32.50
C THR A 524 -2.23 -18.37 -33.75
N SER A 525 -2.87 -19.50 -34.11
CA SER A 525 -2.65 -20.22 -35.36
C SER A 525 -2.69 -19.30 -36.59
N ASN A 526 -3.30 -18.11 -36.48
CA ASN A 526 -3.27 -17.03 -37.46
C ASN A 526 -1.86 -16.56 -37.87
N PHE A 527 -0.81 -16.84 -37.09
CA PHE A 527 0.58 -16.52 -37.43
C PHE A 527 1.34 -17.71 -38.04
N SER A 528 0.68 -18.85 -38.29
CA SER A 528 1.33 -20.05 -38.86
C SER A 528 1.93 -19.81 -40.25
N ASP A 529 1.34 -18.89 -41.03
CA ASP A 529 1.64 -18.70 -42.45
C ASP A 529 2.67 -17.58 -42.71
N PHE A 530 3.28 -17.02 -41.67
CA PHE A 530 4.29 -15.95 -41.79
C PHE A 530 5.50 -16.34 -42.65
N LYS A 531 5.74 -17.65 -42.86
CA LYS A 531 6.78 -18.17 -43.75
C LYS A 531 6.47 -18.03 -45.24
N ASN A 532 5.18 -17.94 -45.60
CA ASN A 532 4.71 -17.95 -46.99
C ASN A 532 4.20 -16.57 -47.45
N GLN A 533 4.14 -15.59 -46.54
CA GLN A 533 3.68 -14.24 -46.84
C GLN A 533 4.88 -13.30 -47.03
N ASN A 534 4.87 -12.53 -48.12
CA ASN A 534 5.80 -11.41 -48.31
C ASN A 534 5.76 -10.47 -47.09
N ASP A 535 6.90 -9.87 -46.74
CA ASP A 535 7.08 -9.07 -45.51
C ASP A 535 5.98 -7.99 -45.34
N GLU A 536 5.42 -7.43 -46.43
CA GLU A 536 4.31 -6.47 -46.41
C GLU A 536 2.99 -6.95 -45.76
N ASN A 537 2.79 -8.26 -45.56
CA ASN A 537 1.54 -8.82 -45.05
C ASN A 537 1.58 -9.16 -43.54
N LYS A 538 2.76 -9.23 -42.91
CA LYS A 538 2.91 -9.67 -41.51
C LYS A 538 2.34 -8.65 -40.53
N GLN A 539 2.70 -7.37 -40.67
CA GLN A 539 2.16 -6.29 -39.83
C GLN A 539 0.62 -6.18 -39.97
N ASN A 540 0.10 -6.31 -41.19
CA ASN A 540 -1.33 -6.26 -41.47
C ASN A 540 -2.08 -7.46 -40.88
N THR A 541 -1.45 -8.64 -40.87
CA THR A 541 -2.02 -9.84 -40.23
C THR A 541 -2.12 -9.66 -38.71
N ILE A 542 -1.10 -9.09 -38.07
CA ILE A 542 -1.14 -8.75 -36.63
C ILE A 542 -2.23 -7.73 -36.34
N LYS A 543 -2.31 -6.63 -37.11
CA LYS A 543 -3.37 -5.62 -36.95
C LYS A 543 -4.77 -6.19 -37.17
N SER A 544 -4.94 -7.08 -38.15
CA SER A 544 -6.22 -7.75 -38.42
C SER A 544 -6.61 -8.70 -37.30
N PHE A 545 -5.64 -9.44 -36.75
CA PHE A 545 -5.83 -10.27 -35.56
C PHE A 545 -6.30 -9.42 -34.37
N MET A 546 -5.58 -8.34 -34.06
CA MET A 546 -5.96 -7.41 -32.97
C MET A 546 -7.39 -6.89 -33.15
N LYS A 547 -7.74 -6.42 -34.36
CA LYS A 547 -9.08 -5.90 -34.67
C LYS A 547 -10.18 -6.93 -34.41
N LYS A 548 -9.99 -8.16 -34.88
CA LYS A 548 -10.94 -9.27 -34.67
C LYS A 548 -11.09 -9.63 -33.19
N MET A 549 -10.02 -9.48 -32.42
CA MET A 549 -9.98 -9.91 -31.03
C MET A 549 -10.47 -8.86 -30.03
N ARG A 550 -10.42 -7.57 -30.38
CA ARG A 550 -10.97 -6.47 -29.56
C ARG A 550 -12.44 -6.68 -29.17
N GLU A 551 -13.26 -7.24 -30.07
CA GLU A 551 -14.67 -7.54 -29.81
C GLU A 551 -14.89 -8.52 -28.63
N ARG A 552 -13.84 -9.25 -28.24
CA ARG A 552 -13.88 -10.28 -27.19
C ARG A 552 -13.22 -9.84 -25.89
N ASP A 553 -12.61 -8.66 -25.87
CA ASP A 553 -11.83 -8.15 -24.75
C ASP A 553 -12.68 -7.27 -23.82
N ILE A 554 -12.10 -6.86 -22.69
CA ILE A 554 -12.72 -5.88 -21.80
C ILE A 554 -12.73 -4.49 -22.43
N ASN A 555 -13.74 -3.69 -22.10
CA ASN A 555 -13.73 -2.27 -22.44
C ASN A 555 -13.06 -1.47 -21.32
N ILE A 556 -11.86 -0.94 -21.60
CA ILE A 556 -11.09 -0.14 -20.63
C ILE A 556 -11.79 1.18 -20.29
N ASN A 557 -12.64 1.71 -21.17
CA ASN A 557 -13.37 2.94 -20.91
C ASN A 557 -14.46 2.78 -19.83
N ASP A 558 -14.88 1.55 -19.55
CA ASP A 558 -15.87 1.25 -18.51
C ASP A 558 -15.23 1.14 -17.10
N LEU A 559 -13.89 1.22 -17.01
CA LEU A 559 -13.19 1.12 -15.74
C LEU A 559 -13.36 2.38 -14.89
N ASN A 560 -13.87 2.20 -13.67
CA ASN A 560 -14.14 3.28 -12.70
C ASN A 560 -13.04 3.44 -11.63
N ILE A 561 -11.97 2.64 -11.71
CA ILE A 561 -10.80 2.63 -10.81
C ILE A 561 -9.58 3.01 -11.66
N PRO A 562 -8.57 3.72 -11.13
CA PRO A 562 -7.37 4.07 -11.89
C PRO A 562 -6.70 2.86 -12.55
N ILE A 563 -6.30 3.00 -13.82
CA ILE A 563 -5.65 1.94 -14.62
C ILE A 563 -4.45 1.34 -13.88
N ALA A 564 -3.67 2.18 -13.20
CA ALA A 564 -2.50 1.77 -12.45
C ALA A 564 -2.83 0.84 -11.25
N ALA A 565 -4.03 0.93 -10.68
CA ALA A 565 -4.46 0.02 -9.62
C ALA A 565 -4.83 -1.38 -10.17
N TYR A 566 -5.45 -1.45 -11.37
CA TYR A 566 -5.65 -2.73 -12.06
C TYR A 566 -4.32 -3.41 -12.41
N ILE A 567 -3.35 -2.65 -12.92
CA ILE A 567 -2.02 -3.18 -13.23
C ILE A 567 -1.32 -3.68 -11.97
N LEU A 568 -1.40 -2.92 -10.87
CA LEU A 568 -0.87 -3.38 -9.58
C LEU A 568 -1.52 -4.71 -9.15
N ALA A 569 -2.83 -4.85 -9.32
CA ALA A 569 -3.54 -6.08 -8.99
C ALA A 569 -3.04 -7.26 -9.84
N CYS A 570 -2.85 -7.05 -11.15
CA CYS A 570 -2.29 -8.05 -12.05
C CYS A 570 -0.88 -8.49 -11.63
N ILE A 571 0.00 -7.53 -11.30
CA ILE A 571 1.37 -7.82 -10.81
C ILE A 571 1.30 -8.59 -9.49
N LYS A 572 0.54 -8.09 -8.52
CA LYS A 572 0.50 -8.61 -7.16
C LYS A 572 -0.11 -10.00 -7.05
N TYR A 573 -1.10 -10.29 -7.89
CA TYR A 573 -1.77 -11.60 -7.93
C TYR A 573 -1.30 -12.47 -9.10
N HIS A 574 -0.22 -12.13 -9.79
CA HIS A 574 0.29 -12.87 -10.95
C HIS A 574 -0.80 -13.24 -11.97
N SER A 575 -1.68 -12.28 -12.26
CA SER A 575 -2.77 -12.42 -13.23
C SER A 575 -2.37 -11.73 -14.53
N PRO A 576 -2.58 -12.34 -15.71
CA PRO A 576 -2.20 -11.72 -16.97
C PRO A 576 -2.91 -10.38 -17.17
N LEU A 577 -2.21 -9.41 -17.78
CA LEU A 577 -2.82 -8.16 -18.18
C LEU A 577 -3.65 -8.39 -19.46
N PRO A 578 -4.93 -7.98 -19.50
CA PRO A 578 -5.75 -8.10 -20.70
C PRO A 578 -5.15 -7.34 -21.89
N PRO A 579 -5.26 -7.87 -23.13
CA PRO A 579 -4.65 -7.25 -24.31
C PRO A 579 -5.07 -5.82 -24.57
N GLU A 580 -6.32 -5.47 -24.26
CA GLU A 580 -6.84 -4.13 -24.49
C GLU A 580 -5.96 -3.03 -23.85
N PHE A 581 -5.24 -3.33 -22.76
CA PHE A 581 -4.38 -2.35 -22.08
C PHE A 581 -3.30 -1.76 -22.98
N TRP A 582 -2.71 -2.56 -23.88
CA TRP A 582 -1.74 -2.04 -24.85
C TRP A 582 -2.36 -1.74 -26.20
N ARG A 583 -3.41 -2.47 -26.60
CA ARG A 583 -4.01 -2.31 -27.93
C ARG A 583 -4.57 -0.91 -28.15
N ILE A 584 -5.12 -0.25 -27.11
CA ILE A 584 -5.64 1.14 -27.21
C ILE A 584 -4.62 2.16 -27.71
N PHE A 585 -3.32 1.87 -27.59
CA PHE A 585 -2.25 2.76 -28.03
C PHE A 585 -1.70 2.43 -29.42
N ILE A 586 -2.08 1.30 -29.99
CA ILE A 586 -1.47 0.74 -31.21
C ILE A 586 -2.34 1.01 -32.44
N SER A 587 -3.66 0.83 -32.33
CA SER A 587 -4.59 1.14 -33.41
C SER A 587 -5.12 2.55 -33.21
N GLY A 588 -4.74 3.48 -34.08
CA GLY A 588 -5.18 4.89 -34.06
C GLY A 588 -6.67 5.13 -34.37
N GLU A 589 -7.56 4.18 -34.06
CA GLU A 589 -9.01 4.38 -34.08
C GLU A 589 -9.42 4.96 -32.70
N LYS A 590 -9.46 6.29 -32.61
CA LYS A 590 -10.33 7.01 -31.68
C LYS A 590 -11.66 7.31 -32.37
#